data_AF-A0AAV7RHU9-F1
#
_entry.id   AF-A0AAV7RHU9-F1
#
_cell.length_a   1.000
_cell.length_b   1.000
_cell.length_c   1.000
_cell.angle_alpha   90.00
_cell.angle_beta   90.00
_cell.angle_gamma   90.00
#
_symmetry.space_group_name_H-M   'P 1'
#
loop_
_entity.id
_entity.type
_entity.pdbx_description
1 polymer ?
#
loop_
_entity_poly.entity_id
_entity_poly.type
_entity_poly.pdbx_seq_one_letter_code
_entity_poly.pdbx_strand_id
1 'polypeptide(L)'
;MTHQPSDMADAPQGATIDYILQEISAVGHRLEGMDSRMISLTEETKSMRLDIAGFQSRVATLEQQVTVVETQATLTADRDQELLYLRRKVIDLEDRSRRDNVRFLGFPEEIEGAGAQSFVKNILRSTSPKGPVTAERHS
;
A
#
# COMPACT_ATOMS: atom_id res chain seq x y z
N MET A 1 10.73 -63.24 77.41
CA MET A 1 9.57 -62.44 77.84
C MET A 1 9.46 -61.25 76.91
N THR A 2 8.45 -61.32 76.06
CA THR A 2 8.17 -60.43 74.93
C THR A 2 7.51 -59.14 75.41
N HIS A 3 8.13 -57.99 75.14
CA HIS A 3 7.45 -56.70 75.24
C HIS A 3 7.09 -56.24 73.83
N GLN A 4 5.78 -56.27 73.59
CA GLN A 4 5.09 -55.85 72.39
C GLN A 4 4.70 -54.37 72.57
N PRO A 5 4.91 -53.49 71.59
CA PRO A 5 4.41 -52.12 71.62
C PRO A 5 3.02 -52.10 71.00
N SER A 6 1.97 -51.77 71.76
CA SER A 6 0.63 -51.59 71.18
C SER A 6 -0.29 -50.77 72.09
N ASP A 7 0.09 -49.53 72.40
CA ASP A 7 -0.86 -48.52 72.91
C ASP A 7 -0.86 -47.32 71.95
N MET A 8 -1.56 -47.51 70.83
CA MET A 8 -2.09 -46.43 69.97
C MET A 8 -3.61 -46.60 69.78
N ALA A 9 -4.29 -47.23 70.73
CA ALA A 9 -5.75 -47.32 70.73
C ALA A 9 -6.32 -46.11 71.50
N ASP A 10 -7.34 -45.48 70.90
CA ASP A 10 -8.15 -44.38 71.44
C ASP A 10 -7.57 -42.95 71.36
N ALA A 11 -7.35 -42.49 70.12
CA ALA A 11 -7.78 -41.13 69.81
C ALA A 11 -9.33 -41.12 69.78
N PRO A 12 -10.00 -40.18 70.47
CA PRO A 12 -11.46 -40.17 70.54
C PRO A 12 -12.03 -40.02 69.13
N GLN A 13 -12.86 -40.97 68.70
CA GLN A 13 -13.44 -41.01 67.35
C GLN A 13 -14.09 -39.67 66.91
N GLY A 14 -14.55 -38.85 67.87
CA GLY A 14 -15.02 -37.48 67.62
C GLY A 14 -13.97 -36.54 67.01
N ALA A 15 -12.72 -36.59 67.47
CA ALA A 15 -11.65 -35.73 66.93
C ALA A 15 -11.28 -36.07 65.48
N THR A 16 -11.37 -37.35 65.10
CA THR A 16 -11.16 -37.80 63.72
C THR A 16 -12.29 -37.35 62.80
N ILE A 17 -13.54 -37.39 63.28
CA ILE A 17 -14.71 -36.92 62.52
C ILE A 17 -14.65 -35.40 62.31
N ASP A 18 -14.28 -34.63 63.33
CA ASP A 18 -14.16 -33.17 63.24
C ASP A 18 -13.09 -32.75 62.22
N TYR A 19 -11.96 -33.44 62.20
CA TYR A 19 -10.91 -33.22 61.19
C TYR A 19 -11.40 -33.49 59.76
N ILE A 20 -12.14 -34.59 59.56
CA ILE A 20 -12.72 -34.92 58.25
C ILE A 20 -13.73 -33.86 57.81
N LEU A 21 -14.58 -33.38 58.71
CA LEU A 21 -15.55 -32.31 58.41
C LEU A 21 -14.85 -31.01 58.02
N GLN A 22 -13.74 -30.67 58.70
CA GLN A 22 -12.92 -29.51 58.36
C GLN A 22 -12.31 -29.63 56.95
N GLU A 23 -11.74 -30.79 56.61
CA GLU A 23 -11.20 -31.04 55.27
C GLU A 23 -12.29 -31.00 54.19
N ILE A 24 -13.47 -31.55 54.44
CA ILE A 24 -14.62 -31.47 53.51
C ILE A 24 -15.01 -30.00 53.28
N SER A 25 -15.06 -29.19 54.34
CA SER A 25 -15.35 -27.75 54.22
C SER A 25 -14.27 -27.01 53.42
N ALA A 26 -12.99 -27.31 53.67
CA ALA A 26 -11.88 -26.73 52.91
C ALA A 26 -11.93 -27.11 51.43
N VAL A 27 -12.26 -28.35 51.11
CA VAL A 27 -12.49 -28.80 49.72
C VAL A 27 -13.68 -28.09 49.10
N GLY A 28 -14.78 -27.92 49.83
CA GLY A 28 -15.97 -27.18 49.39
C GLY A 28 -15.63 -25.75 48.95
N HIS A 29 -14.91 -25.00 49.79
CA HIS A 29 -14.48 -23.64 49.45
C HIS A 29 -13.52 -23.59 48.25
N ARG A 30 -12.64 -24.58 48.10
CA ARG A 30 -11.76 -24.68 46.93
C ARG A 30 -12.56 -24.93 45.66
N LEU A 31 -13.61 -25.74 45.70
CA LEU A 31 -14.50 -26.00 44.57
C LEU A 31 -15.30 -24.76 44.18
N GLU A 32 -15.85 -24.03 45.15
CA GLU A 32 -16.55 -22.74 44.89
C GLU A 32 -15.62 -21.71 44.24
N GLY A 33 -14.37 -21.63 44.71
CA GLY A 33 -13.34 -20.77 44.11
C GLY A 33 -12.95 -21.20 42.70
N MET A 34 -12.91 -22.50 42.42
CA MET A 34 -12.66 -23.01 41.07
C MET A 34 -13.83 -22.72 40.13
N ASP A 35 -15.07 -22.88 40.59
CA ASP A 35 -16.27 -22.60 39.82
C ASP A 35 -16.32 -21.12 39.39
N SER A 36 -16.05 -20.22 40.34
CA SER A 36 -15.96 -18.77 40.08
C SER A 36 -14.90 -18.43 39.02
N ARG A 37 -13.72 -19.06 39.08
CA ARG A 37 -12.66 -18.87 38.07
C ARG A 37 -13.05 -19.43 36.71
N MET A 38 -13.74 -20.56 36.68
CA MET A 38 -14.21 -21.19 35.43
C MET A 38 -15.25 -20.31 34.73
N ILE A 39 -16.15 -19.68 35.49
CA ILE A 39 -17.10 -18.69 34.96
C ILE A 39 -16.35 -17.50 34.36
N SER A 40 -15.37 -16.92 35.08
CA SER A 40 -14.57 -15.80 34.56
C SER A 40 -13.85 -16.16 33.25
N LEU A 41 -13.16 -17.30 33.21
CA LEU A 41 -12.47 -17.77 32.01
C LEU A 41 -13.42 -18.01 30.84
N THR A 42 -14.65 -18.47 31.12
CA THR A 42 -15.67 -18.66 30.10
C THR A 42 -16.08 -17.32 29.48
N GLU A 43 -16.28 -16.29 30.29
CA GLU A 43 -16.63 -14.96 29.80
C GLU A 43 -15.46 -14.29 29.05
N GLU A 44 -14.23 -14.39 29.55
CA GLU A 44 -13.04 -13.92 28.84
C GLU A 44 -12.88 -14.62 27.49
N THR A 45 -13.12 -15.94 27.42
CA THR A 45 -13.08 -16.70 26.17
C THR A 45 -14.15 -16.25 25.19
N LYS A 46 -15.36 -15.92 25.65
CA LYS A 46 -16.41 -15.35 24.79
C LYS A 46 -16.00 -13.98 24.26
N SER A 47 -15.47 -13.12 25.11
CA SER A 47 -14.97 -11.80 24.71
C SER A 47 -13.89 -11.91 23.64
N MET A 48 -12.87 -12.76 23.87
CA MET A 48 -11.81 -12.99 22.89
C MET A 48 -12.33 -13.49 21.55
N ARG A 49 -13.35 -14.35 21.53
CA ARG A 49 -13.98 -14.82 20.27
C ARG A 49 -14.64 -13.67 19.51
N LEU A 50 -15.29 -12.75 20.20
CA LEU A 50 -15.90 -11.57 19.58
C LEU A 50 -14.83 -10.64 19.00
N ASP A 51 -13.75 -10.42 19.74
CA ASP A 51 -12.62 -9.60 19.27
C ASP A 51 -11.95 -10.21 18.03
N ILE A 52 -11.73 -11.53 18.03
CA ILE A 52 -11.19 -12.26 16.88
C ILE A 52 -12.10 -12.10 15.65
N ALA A 53 -13.42 -12.26 15.81
CA ALA A 53 -14.36 -12.06 14.71
C ALA A 53 -14.32 -10.60 14.18
N GLY A 54 -14.21 -9.63 15.09
CA GLY A 54 -14.03 -8.22 14.73
C GLY A 54 -12.74 -7.96 13.96
N PHE A 55 -11.62 -8.55 14.39
CA PHE A 55 -10.34 -8.45 13.68
C PHE A 55 -10.39 -9.12 12.31
N GLN A 56 -11.00 -10.31 12.18
CA GLN A 56 -11.16 -10.99 10.91
C GLN A 56 -11.94 -10.12 9.90
N SER A 57 -13.03 -9.49 10.33
CA SER A 57 -13.80 -8.57 9.48
C SER A 57 -12.98 -7.35 9.02
N ARG A 58 -12.19 -6.77 9.92
CA ARG A 58 -11.31 -5.64 9.61
C ARG A 58 -10.20 -6.03 8.64
N VAL A 59 -9.58 -7.20 8.83
CA VAL A 59 -8.55 -7.74 7.93
C VAL A 59 -9.11 -7.94 6.53
N ALA A 60 -10.27 -8.59 6.39
CA ALA A 60 -10.90 -8.80 5.09
C ALA A 60 -11.20 -7.47 4.37
N THR A 61 -11.63 -6.45 5.10
CA THR A 61 -11.87 -5.10 4.55
C THR A 61 -10.57 -4.46 4.07
N LEU A 62 -9.49 -4.57 4.86
CA LEU A 62 -8.19 -4.02 4.49
C LEU A 62 -7.59 -4.74 3.28
N GLU A 63 -7.71 -6.07 3.19
CA GLU A 63 -7.27 -6.86 2.04
C GLU A 63 -7.98 -6.42 0.74
N GLN A 64 -9.29 -6.17 0.83
CA GLN A 64 -10.05 -5.63 -0.30
C GLN A 64 -9.57 -4.23 -0.69
N GLN A 65 -9.32 -3.35 0.27
CA GLN A 65 -8.81 -1.99 0.01
C GLN A 65 -7.42 -2.02 -0.64
N VAL A 66 -6.52 -2.90 -0.19
CA VAL A 66 -5.20 -3.08 -0.79
C VAL A 66 -5.34 -3.50 -2.25
N THR A 67 -6.20 -4.47 -2.55
CA THR A 67 -6.43 -4.91 -3.95
C THR A 67 -6.92 -3.76 -4.84
N VAL A 68 -7.82 -2.91 -4.33
CA VAL A 68 -8.30 -1.72 -5.06
C VAL A 68 -7.17 -0.72 -5.31
N VAL A 69 -6.33 -0.46 -4.31
CA VAL A 69 -5.20 0.47 -4.45
C VAL A 69 -4.17 -0.06 -5.45
N GLU A 70 -3.85 -1.35 -5.40
CA GLU A 70 -2.90 -1.98 -6.32
C GLU A 70 -3.40 -1.93 -7.77
N THR A 71 -4.67 -2.25 -8.00
CA THR A 71 -5.28 -2.15 -9.34
C THR A 71 -5.34 -0.70 -9.85
N GLN A 72 -5.58 0.27 -8.98
CA GLN A 72 -5.55 1.68 -9.37
C GLN A 72 -4.11 2.15 -9.70
N ALA A 73 -3.11 1.66 -8.98
CA ALA A 73 -1.71 1.99 -9.23
C ALA A 73 -1.24 1.48 -10.60
N THR A 74 -1.60 0.24 -10.98
CA THR A 74 -1.27 -0.30 -12.30
C THR A 74 -1.94 0.48 -13.42
N LEU A 75 -3.23 0.80 -13.29
CA LEU A 75 -3.95 1.62 -14.27
C LEU A 75 -3.35 3.01 -14.42
N THR A 76 -2.86 3.60 -13.33
CA THR A 76 -2.22 4.93 -13.38
C THR A 76 -0.88 4.87 -14.11
N ALA A 77 -0.07 3.84 -13.83
CA ALA A 77 1.19 3.62 -14.53
C ALA A 77 1.00 3.41 -16.04
N ASP A 78 -0.01 2.64 -16.45
CA ASP A 78 -0.34 2.43 -17.86
C ASP A 78 -0.75 3.74 -18.55
N ARG A 79 -1.55 4.58 -17.88
CA ARG A 79 -1.95 5.89 -18.39
C ARG A 79 -0.77 6.85 -18.53
N ASP A 80 0.18 6.81 -17.61
CA ASP A 80 1.40 7.62 -17.69
C ASP A 80 2.25 7.22 -18.91
N GLN A 81 2.36 5.92 -19.21
CA GLN A 81 3.03 5.45 -20.41
C GLN A 81 2.31 5.91 -21.68
N GLU A 82 0.98 5.84 -21.71
CA GLU A 82 0.18 6.34 -22.83
C GLU A 82 0.37 7.85 -23.03
N LEU A 83 0.36 8.64 -21.95
CA LEU A 83 0.61 10.08 -22.01
C LEU A 83 1.99 10.41 -22.57
N LEU A 84 3.03 9.67 -22.16
CA LEU A 84 4.38 9.86 -22.70
C LEU A 84 4.45 9.52 -24.19
N TYR A 85 3.81 8.44 -24.60
CA TYR A 85 3.71 8.05 -26.01
C TYR A 85 3.00 9.13 -26.83
N LEU A 86 1.84 9.60 -26.38
CA LEU A 86 1.06 10.64 -27.05
C LEU A 86 1.83 11.96 -27.13
N ARG A 87 2.50 12.38 -26.05
CA ARG A 87 3.37 13.57 -26.06
C ARG A 87 4.46 13.47 -27.12
N ARG A 88 5.16 12.33 -27.19
CA ARG A 88 6.20 12.11 -28.20
C ARG A 88 5.64 12.19 -29.62
N LYS A 89 4.46 11.62 -29.84
CA LYS A 89 3.77 11.66 -31.13
C LYS A 89 3.37 13.09 -31.53
N VAL A 90 2.89 13.90 -30.57
CA VAL A 90 2.57 15.31 -30.81
C VAL A 90 3.82 16.08 -31.23
N ILE A 91 4.94 15.90 -30.52
CA ILE A 91 6.21 16.56 -30.86
C ILE A 91 6.65 16.18 -32.28
N ASP A 92 6.63 14.88 -32.63
CA ASP A 92 6.99 14.44 -33.99
C ASP A 92 6.10 15.08 -35.06
N LEU A 93 4.78 15.15 -34.82
CA LEU A 93 3.85 15.77 -35.75
C LEU A 93 4.07 17.28 -35.88
N GLU A 94 4.36 17.98 -34.78
CA GLU A 94 4.69 19.40 -34.80
C GLU A 94 6.00 19.67 -35.56
N ASP A 95 7.04 18.88 -35.32
CA ASP A 95 8.33 18.97 -36.01
C ASP A 95 8.17 18.72 -37.50
N ARG A 96 7.40 17.69 -37.88
CA ARG A 96 7.08 17.40 -39.29
C ARG A 96 6.27 18.51 -39.95
N SER A 97 5.30 19.06 -39.24
CA SER A 97 4.48 20.17 -39.75
C SER A 97 5.28 21.46 -39.93
N ARG A 98 6.34 21.67 -39.15
CA ARG A 98 7.18 22.88 -39.20
C ARG A 98 8.46 22.70 -40.02
N ARG A 99 8.79 21.48 -40.44
CA ARG A 99 10.04 21.14 -41.12
C ARG A 99 10.37 22.04 -42.30
N ASP A 100 9.36 22.37 -43.09
CA ASP A 100 9.51 23.17 -44.32
C ASP A 100 9.18 24.66 -44.10
N ASN A 101 8.81 25.05 -42.86
CA ASN A 101 8.50 26.42 -42.53
C ASN A 101 9.78 27.19 -42.22
N VAL A 102 10.07 28.21 -43.04
CA VAL A 102 11.19 29.14 -42.82
C VAL A 102 10.70 30.37 -42.05
N ARG A 103 11.42 30.77 -41.01
CA ARG A 103 11.15 32.00 -40.24
C ARG A 103 12.15 33.08 -40.63
N PHE A 104 11.65 34.21 -41.10
CA PHE A 104 12.44 35.41 -41.35
C PHE A 104 12.43 36.28 -40.08
N LEU A 105 13.60 36.51 -39.47
CA LEU A 105 13.76 37.27 -38.23
C LEU A 105 14.67 38.48 -38.47
N GLY A 106 14.47 39.56 -37.71
CA GLY A 106 15.33 40.75 -37.76
C GLY A 106 14.99 41.77 -38.86
N PHE A 107 13.84 41.62 -39.52
CA PHE A 107 13.31 42.64 -40.42
C PHE A 107 12.44 43.63 -39.65
N PRO A 108 12.60 44.94 -39.86
CA PRO A 108 11.63 45.92 -39.38
C PRO A 108 10.24 45.65 -39.94
N GLU A 109 9.20 46.17 -39.29
CA GLU A 109 7.84 46.08 -39.81
C GLU A 109 7.69 46.90 -41.12
N GLU A 110 6.76 46.49 -41.98
CA GLU A 110 6.41 47.14 -43.27
C GLU A 110 7.48 47.15 -44.38
N ILE A 111 8.67 46.57 -44.18
CA ILE A 111 9.73 46.63 -45.22
C ILE A 111 9.43 45.78 -46.46
N GLU A 112 8.45 44.89 -46.35
CA GLU A 112 7.95 44.06 -47.45
C GLU A 112 7.17 44.87 -48.50
N GLY A 113 6.75 46.10 -48.16
CA GLY A 113 5.95 46.96 -49.03
C GLY A 113 4.63 46.30 -49.40
N ALA A 114 4.27 46.37 -50.69
CA ALA A 114 2.98 45.84 -51.17
C ALA A 114 2.95 44.30 -51.35
N GLY A 115 4.05 43.56 -51.11
CA GLY A 115 4.04 42.11 -51.37
C GLY A 115 5.23 41.32 -50.79
N ALA A 116 4.95 40.50 -49.78
CA ALA A 116 5.89 39.61 -49.12
C ALA A 116 6.65 38.65 -50.06
N GLN A 117 5.99 38.12 -51.10
CA GLN A 117 6.63 37.19 -52.05
C GLN A 117 7.77 37.86 -52.85
N SER A 118 7.56 39.08 -53.32
CA SER A 118 8.56 39.85 -54.06
C SER A 118 9.74 40.21 -53.17
N PHE A 119 9.45 40.58 -51.92
CA PHE A 119 10.45 40.86 -50.90
C PHE A 119 11.35 39.65 -50.62
N VAL A 120 10.75 38.49 -50.32
CA VAL A 120 11.51 37.24 -50.08
C VAL A 120 12.34 36.83 -51.31
N LYS A 121 11.78 36.94 -52.52
CA LYS A 121 12.49 36.63 -53.77
C LYS A 121 13.72 37.52 -53.98
N ASN A 122 13.62 38.79 -53.64
CA ASN A 122 14.74 39.73 -53.75
C ASN A 122 15.83 39.45 -52.71
N ILE A 123 15.45 39.14 -51.46
CA ILE A 123 16.41 38.70 -50.43
C ILE A 123 17.18 37.48 -50.91
N LEU A 124 16.47 36.41 -51.30
CA LEU A 124 17.10 35.16 -51.73
C LEU A 124 18.07 35.38 -52.90
N ARG A 125 17.72 36.23 -53.86
CA ARG A 125 18.62 36.60 -54.97
C ARG A 125 19.86 37.35 -54.53
N SER A 126 19.73 38.22 -53.53
CA SER A 126 20.84 39.01 -53.01
C SER A 126 21.80 38.19 -52.14
N THR A 127 21.29 37.18 -51.45
CA THR A 127 22.06 36.34 -50.51
C THR A 127 22.56 35.04 -51.11
N SER A 128 22.00 34.58 -52.24
CA SER A 128 22.43 33.34 -52.88
C SER A 128 23.85 33.48 -53.44
N PRO A 129 24.74 32.48 -53.23
CA PRO A 129 26.05 32.44 -53.85
C PRO A 129 25.93 32.55 -55.37
N LYS A 130 26.76 33.38 -56.01
CA LYS A 130 26.73 33.60 -57.47
C LYS A 130 27.50 32.53 -58.28
N GLY A 131 27.83 31.38 -57.69
CA GLY A 131 28.61 30.31 -58.30
C GLY A 131 28.02 28.91 -58.05
N PRO A 132 28.53 27.86 -58.72
CA PRO A 132 28.02 26.49 -58.57
C PRO A 132 28.17 26.01 -57.12
N VAL A 133 27.10 25.43 -56.57
CA VAL A 133 27.10 24.85 -55.23
C VAL A 133 27.66 23.43 -55.32
N THR A 134 28.92 23.25 -54.94
CA THR A 134 29.54 21.92 -54.82
C THR A 134 29.12 21.30 -53.50
N ALA A 135 28.32 20.24 -53.53
CA ALA A 135 27.94 19.49 -52.33
C ALA A 135 28.95 18.37 -52.07
N GLU A 136 29.90 18.59 -51.17
CA GLU A 136 30.78 17.51 -50.67
C GLU A 136 30.07 16.76 -49.54
N ARG A 137 29.76 15.49 -49.76
CA ARG A 137 29.34 14.57 -48.68
C ARG A 137 30.59 14.15 -47.90
N HIS A 138 30.79 14.71 -46.71
CA HIS A 138 31.72 14.12 -45.75
C HIS A 138 31.14 12.77 -45.31
N SER A 139 31.93 11.72 -45.55
CA SER A 139 31.65 10.31 -45.21
C SER A 139 32.15 10.00 -43.80
#